data_AF-A0A924XT32-F1
#
_entry.id   AF-A0A924XT32-F1
#
_cell.length_a   1.000
_cell.length_b   1.000
_cell.length_c   1.000
_cell.angle_alpha   90.00
_cell.angle_beta   90.00
_cell.angle_gamma   90.00
#
_symmetry.space_group_name_H-M   'P 1'
#
loop_
_entity.id
_entity.type
_entity.pdbx_description
1 polymer ?
#
loop_
_entity_poly.entity_id
_entity_poly.type
_entity_poly.pdbx_seq_one_letter_code
_entity_poly.pdbx_strand_id
1 'polypeptide(L)'
;MTTTTDALIKLLTWLSPAFPTGGYAYSHGLEWAVEAGDIESEHDLLPWLDDLLRHGSGRADAILLRHAHAATDRAALAEVAE
;
A
#
# COMPACT_ATOMS: atom_id res chain seq x y z
N MET A 1 -19.63 -1.85 21.40
CA MET A 1 -19.57 -0.57 20.65
C MET A 1 -18.15 -0.07 20.73
N THR A 2 -17.39 -0.12 19.64
CA THR A 2 -16.04 0.45 19.55
C THR A 2 -16.19 1.97 19.54
N THR A 3 -15.53 2.69 20.44
CA THR A 3 -15.56 4.15 20.38
C THR A 3 -14.72 4.64 19.19
N THR A 4 -14.97 5.84 18.68
CA THR A 4 -14.17 6.44 17.61
C THR A 4 -12.68 6.47 17.97
N THR A 5 -12.37 6.67 19.25
CA THR A 5 -11.01 6.65 19.79
C THR A 5 -10.36 5.27 19.66
N ASP A 6 -11.08 4.20 20.03
CA ASP A 6 -10.56 2.83 19.93
C ASP A 6 -10.29 2.43 18.47
N ALA A 7 -11.15 2.85 17.54
CA ALA A 7 -10.96 2.61 16.12
C ALA A 7 -9.72 3.37 15.59
N LEU A 8 -9.54 4.62 15.98
CA LEU A 8 -8.38 5.42 15.60
C LEU A 8 -7.07 4.82 16.13
N ILE A 9 -7.02 4.38 17.39
CA ILE A 9 -5.83 3.75 17.99
C ILE A 9 -5.45 2.47 17.22
N LYS A 10 -6.43 1.67 16.80
CA LYS A 10 -6.18 0.48 15.97
C LYS A 10 -5.58 0.85 14.62
N LEU A 11 -6.14 1.85 13.94
CA LEU A 11 -5.60 2.33 12.66
C LEU A 11 -4.17 2.84 12.81
N LEU A 12 -3.86 3.63 13.85
CA LEU A 12 -2.50 4.11 14.11
C LEU A 12 -1.53 2.96 14.39
N THR A 13 -1.99 1.91 15.06
CA THR A 13 -1.18 0.73 15.33
C THR A 13 -0.87 -0.04 14.05
N TRP A 14 -1.86 -0.24 13.18
CA TRP A 14 -1.71 -0.96 11.91
C TRP A 14 -0.85 -0.20 10.90
N LEU A 15 -0.97 1.13 10.84
CA LEU A 15 -0.23 1.99 9.91
C LEU A 15 1.14 2.43 10.45
N SER A 16 1.53 1.97 11.63
CA SER A 16 2.84 2.26 12.21
C SER A 16 3.95 1.58 11.39
N PRO A 17 5.04 2.29 11.03
CA PRO A 17 6.23 1.67 10.43
C PRO A 17 6.86 0.58 11.31
N ALA A 18 6.58 0.58 12.62
CA ALA A 18 7.04 -0.44 13.55
C ALA A 18 6.15 -1.70 13.56
N PHE A 19 5.04 -1.72 12.81
CA PHE A 19 4.15 -2.88 12.74
C PHE A 19 4.87 -4.04 12.01
N PRO A 20 4.93 -5.24 12.60
CA PRO A 20 5.89 -6.29 12.18
C PRO A 20 5.41 -7.07 10.96
N THR A 21 5.25 -6.38 9.82
CA THR A 21 4.84 -6.96 8.53
C THR A 21 6.00 -7.06 7.52
N GLY A 22 7.15 -6.47 7.82
CA GLY A 22 8.28 -6.43 6.89
C GLY A 22 8.09 -5.42 5.75
N GLY A 23 7.76 -4.17 6.08
CA GLY A 23 7.38 -3.11 5.13
C GLY A 23 8.43 -2.70 4.07
N TYR A 24 9.63 -3.30 4.10
CA TYR A 24 10.66 -3.11 3.08
C TYR A 24 10.47 -3.97 1.84
N ALA A 25 9.51 -4.91 1.82
CA ALA A 25 9.26 -5.79 0.68
C ALA A 25 8.93 -5.05 -0.64
N TYR A 26 8.62 -3.75 -0.57
CA TYR A 26 8.26 -2.91 -1.71
C TYR A 26 9.39 -1.95 -2.15
N SER A 27 10.58 -1.98 -1.54
CA SER A 27 11.68 -1.07 -1.88
C SER A 27 12.40 -1.43 -3.18
N HIS A 28 12.32 -2.69 -3.64
CA HIS A 28 13.09 -3.18 -4.78
C HIS A 28 12.86 -2.41 -6.09
N GLY A 29 11.65 -1.88 -6.32
CA GLY A 29 11.38 -1.05 -7.50
C GLY A 29 12.07 0.31 -7.44
N LEU A 30 12.14 0.91 -6.25
CA LEU A 30 12.80 2.20 -6.03
C LEU A 30 14.34 2.05 -6.03
N GLU A 31 14.86 0.99 -5.39
CA GLU A 31 16.29 0.66 -5.39
C GLU A 31 16.82 0.52 -6.82
N TRP A 32 16.13 -0.25 -7.67
CA TRP A 32 16.52 -0.41 -9.06
C TRP A 32 16.45 0.90 -9.87
N ALA A 33 15.40 1.69 -9.70
CA ALA A 33 15.25 2.96 -10.42
C ALA A 33 16.37 3.97 -10.06
N VAL A 34 16.83 3.95 -8.81
CA VAL A 34 18.01 4.73 -8.38
C VAL A 34 19.29 4.16 -8.99
N GLU A 35 19.50 2.83 -8.93
CA GLU A 35 20.69 2.19 -9.51
C GLU A 35 20.79 2.37 -11.04
N ALA A 36 19.66 2.45 -11.73
CA ALA A 36 19.57 2.68 -13.17
C ALA A 36 19.80 4.15 -13.59
N GLY A 37 19.76 5.09 -12.63
CA GLY A 37 19.87 6.53 -12.90
C GLY A 37 18.55 7.18 -13.34
N ASP A 38 17.42 6.50 -13.19
CA ASP A 38 16.10 7.09 -13.49
C ASP A 38 15.66 8.08 -12.40
N ILE A 39 16.17 7.93 -11.17
CA ILE A 39 15.89 8.80 -10.03
C ILE A 39 17.21 9.25 -9.39
N GLU A 40 17.58 10.51 -9.60
CA GLU A 40 18.78 11.12 -9.02
C GLU A 40 18.45 12.24 -8.01
N SER A 41 17.18 12.69 -7.99
CA SER A 41 16.74 13.81 -7.18
C SER A 41 15.26 13.70 -6.77
N GLU A 42 14.83 14.61 -5.88
CA GLU A 42 13.42 14.79 -5.54
C GLU A 42 12.55 15.11 -6.76
N HIS A 43 13.11 15.84 -7.74
CA HIS A 43 12.41 16.22 -8.97
C HIS A 43 12.00 14.99 -9.79
N ASP A 44 12.82 13.93 -9.75
CA ASP A 44 12.57 12.67 -10.46
C ASP A 44 11.70 11.72 -9.63
N LEU A 45 11.91 11.71 -8.31
CA LEU A 45 11.19 10.85 -7.37
C LEU A 45 9.70 11.17 -7.30
N LEU A 46 9.31 12.44 -7.25
CA LEU A 46 7.91 12.83 -7.07
C LEU A 46 7.00 12.34 -8.22
N PRO A 47 7.33 12.58 -9.50
CA PRO A 47 6.57 12.01 -10.62
C PRO A 47 6.55 10.48 -10.59
N TRP A 48 7.68 9.84 -10.28
CA TRP A 48 7.76 8.38 -10.19
C TRP A 48 6.81 7.81 -9.13
N LEU A 49 6.72 8.46 -7.95
CA LEU A 49 5.76 8.09 -6.91
C LEU A 49 4.31 8.31 -7.34
N ASP A 50 4.02 9.41 -8.05
CA ASP A 50 2.67 9.66 -8.58
C ASP A 50 2.26 8.56 -9.57
N ASP A 51 3.16 8.15 -10.47
CA ASP A 51 2.93 7.03 -11.38
C ASP A 51 2.77 5.70 -10.65
N LEU A 52 3.59 5.42 -9.64
CA LEU A 52 3.46 4.22 -8.82
C LEU A 52 2.08 4.15 -8.14
N LEU A 53 1.59 5.27 -7.63
CA LEU A 53 0.31 5.36 -6.91
C LEU A 53 -0.90 5.35 -7.86
N ARG A 54 -0.80 5.97 -9.03
CA ARG A 54 -1.93 6.13 -9.97
C ARG A 54 -2.00 5.05 -11.03
N HIS A 55 -0.87 4.51 -11.44
CA HIS A 55 -0.75 3.61 -12.59
C HIS A 55 -0.08 2.28 -12.22
N GLY A 56 0.72 2.26 -11.15
CA GLY A 56 1.45 1.09 -10.67
C GLY A 56 0.76 0.29 -9.56
N SER A 57 1.58 -0.32 -8.71
CA SER A 57 1.14 -1.22 -7.64
C SER A 57 0.25 -0.54 -6.60
N GLY A 58 0.45 0.75 -6.32
CA GLY A 58 -0.40 1.49 -5.38
C GLY A 58 -1.87 1.50 -5.81
N ARG A 59 -2.14 1.58 -7.12
CA ARG A 59 -3.50 1.48 -7.67
C ARG A 59 -4.04 0.05 -7.56
N ALA A 60 -3.23 -0.95 -7.86
CA ALA A 60 -3.63 -2.36 -7.77
C ALA A 60 -4.04 -2.72 -6.33
N ASP A 61 -3.21 -2.35 -5.35
CA ASP A 61 -3.47 -2.59 -3.93
C ASP A 61 -4.74 -1.87 -3.46
N ALA A 62 -4.96 -0.62 -3.88
CA ALA A 62 -6.17 0.13 -3.53
C ALA A 62 -7.45 -0.52 -4.08
N ILE A 63 -7.40 -1.09 -5.30
CA ILE A 63 -8.51 -1.82 -5.90
C ILE A 63 -8.80 -3.09 -5.08
N LEU A 64 -7.78 -3.92 -4.85
CA LEU A 64 -7.92 -5.17 -4.08
C LEU A 64 -8.42 -4.89 -2.66
N LEU A 65 -7.87 -3.88 -1.98
CA LEU A 65 -8.30 -3.46 -0.65
C LEU A 65 -9.79 -3.05 -0.63
N ARG A 66 -10.24 -2.31 -1.65
CA ARG A 66 -11.66 -1.92 -1.75
C ARG A 66 -12.57 -3.12 -1.95
N HIS A 67 -12.21 -4.07 -2.81
CA HIS A 67 -13.00 -5.27 -3.04
C HIS A 67 -13.03 -6.17 -1.79
N ALA A 68 -11.87 -6.38 -1.16
CA ALA A 68 -11.76 -7.13 0.10
C ALA A 68 -12.60 -6.50 1.22
N HIS A 69 -12.60 -5.17 1.34
CA HIS A 69 -13.41 -4.47 2.33
C HIS A 69 -14.92 -4.60 2.06
N ALA A 70 -15.34 -4.64 0.79
CA ALA A 70 -16.73 -4.77 0.39
C ALA A 70 -17.26 -6.22 0.43
N ALA A 71 -16.37 -7.22 0.54
CA ALA A 71 -16.76 -8.62 0.60
C ALA A 71 -17.64 -8.91 1.82
N THR A 72 -18.77 -9.58 1.59
CA THR A 72 -19.77 -9.86 2.64
C THR A 72 -19.48 -11.14 3.41
N ASP A 73 -18.66 -12.02 2.85
CA ASP A 73 -18.27 -13.31 3.44
C ASP A 73 -16.89 -13.77 2.91
N ARG A 74 -16.43 -14.93 3.40
CA ARG A 74 -15.14 -15.50 3.03
C ARG A 74 -15.07 -15.99 1.58
N ALA A 75 -16.19 -16.43 1.01
CA ALA A 75 -16.20 -16.90 -0.37
C ALA A 75 -16.03 -15.70 -1.32
N ALA A 76 -16.80 -14.63 -1.09
CA ALA A 76 -16.66 -13.37 -1.82
C ALA A 76 -15.26 -12.75 -1.68
N LEU A 77 -14.62 -12.91 -0.51
CA LEU A 77 -13.23 -12.46 -0.31
C LEU A 77 -12.22 -13.31 -1.09
N ALA A 78 -12.41 -14.63 -1.15
CA ALA A 78 -11.51 -15.52 -1.87
C ALA A 78 -11.47 -15.21 -3.38
N GLU A 79 -12.61 -14.86 -3.98
CA GLU A 79 -12.70 -14.43 -5.38
C GLU A 79 -11.90 -13.17 -5.70
N VAL A 80 -11.55 -12.33 -4.70
CA VAL A 80 -10.72 -11.13 -4.92
C VAL A 80 -9.25 -11.50 -5.13
N ALA A 81 -8.83 -12.71 -4.71
CA ALA A 81 -7.45 -13.18 -4.78
C ALA A 81 -7.13 -14.04 -6.01
N GLU A 82 -8.13 -14.32 -6.86
CA GLU A 82 -8.03 -15.04 -8.14
C GLU A 82 -7.98 -14.06 -9.33
#